data_AF-A0A2E9Y2I4-F1
#
_entry.id   AF-A0A2E9Y2I4-F1
#
_cell.length_a   1.000
_cell.length_b   1.000
_cell.length_c   1.000
_cell.angle_alpha   90.00
_cell.angle_beta   90.00
_cell.angle_gamma   90.00
#
_symmetry.space_group_name_H-M   'P 1'
#
loop_
_entity.id
_entity.type
_entity.pdbx_description
1 polymer ?
#
loop_
_entity_poly.entity_id
_entity_poly.type
_entity_poly.pdbx_seq_one_letter_code
_entity_poly.pdbx_strand_id
1 'polypeptide(L)'
;MCSIVELVASVIMLYFWMILVQVIMSWLVVFNVINTQNRFVYTVGDFLHKITEPALGPIRRILPNLGGIDLSPVVLILILIFVQNFIREISSCGPGF
;
A
#
# COMPACT_ATOMS: atom_id res chain seq x y z
N MET A 1 14.37 -22.15 -7.87
CA MET A 1 13.93 -20.83 -8.38
C MET A 1 13.04 -20.06 -7.39
N CYS A 2 12.57 -20.70 -6.31
CA CYS A 2 11.78 -20.06 -5.25
C CYS A 2 12.44 -18.85 -4.55
N SER A 3 13.77 -18.83 -4.38
CA SER A 3 14.43 -17.75 -3.64
C SER A 3 14.24 -16.36 -4.26
N ILE A 4 14.18 -16.27 -5.60
CA ILE A 4 13.91 -15.00 -6.30
C ILE A 4 12.45 -14.58 -6.08
N VAL A 5 11.52 -15.54 -6.14
CA VAL A 5 10.09 -15.32 -5.89
C VAL A 5 9.86 -14.83 -4.47
N GLU A 6 10.53 -15.41 -3.48
CA GLU A 6 10.44 -14.96 -2.09
C GLU A 6 11.03 -13.56 -1.89
N LEU A 7 12.11 -13.22 -2.59
CA LEU A 7 12.66 -11.86 -2.57
C LEU A 7 11.63 -10.86 -3.11
N VAL A 8 11.03 -11.16 -4.27
CA VAL A 8 9.96 -10.32 -4.85
C VAL A 8 8.75 -10.23 -3.93
N ALA A 9 8.32 -11.36 -3.35
CA ALA A 9 7.22 -11.41 -2.39
C ALA A 9 7.51 -10.56 -1.15
N SER A 10 8.75 -10.55 -0.67
CA SER A 10 9.19 -9.72 0.46
C SER A 10 9.12 -8.23 0.12
N VAL A 11 9.51 -7.83 -1.09
CA VAL A 11 9.39 -6.43 -1.54
C VAL A 11 7.92 -6.00 -1.64
N ILE A 12 7.06 -6.87 -2.18
CA ILE A 12 5.61 -6.62 -2.24
C ILE A 12 5.05 -6.46 -0.82
N MET A 13 5.46 -7.31 0.12
CA MET A 13 5.04 -7.24 1.52
C MET A 13 5.49 -5.94 2.20
N LEU A 14 6.72 -5.49 1.94
CA LEU A 14 7.21 -4.20 2.43
C LEU A 14 6.33 -3.06 1.90
N TYR A 15 6.03 -3.07 0.61
CA TYR A 15 5.17 -2.05 -0.01
C TYR A 15 3.74 -2.08 0.55
N PHE A 16 3.17 -3.25 0.83
CA PHE A 16 1.91 -3.40 1.55
C PHE A 16 1.93 -2.69 2.91
N TRP A 17 2.99 -2.89 3.71
CA TRP A 17 3.13 -2.22 4.99
C TRP A 17 3.22 -0.69 4.85
N MET A 18 3.87 -0.19 3.81
CA MET A 18 3.93 1.26 3.56
C MET A 18 2.55 1.86 3.28
N ILE A 19 1.72 1.18 2.46
CA ILE A 19 0.34 1.60 2.21
C ILE A 19 -0.47 1.55 3.50
N LEU A 20 -0.31 0.49 4.30
CA LEU A 20 -1.02 0.35 5.56
C LEU A 20 -0.67 1.48 6.55
N VAL A 21 0.62 1.81 6.68
CA VAL A 21 1.06 2.95 7.51
C VAL A 21 0.49 4.26 6.97
N GLN A 22 0.45 4.47 5.65
CA GLN A 22 -0.16 5.67 5.07
C GLN A 22 -1.65 5.80 5.41
N VAL A 23 -2.42 4.71 5.34
CA VAL A 23 -3.84 4.69 5.70
C VAL A 23 -4.02 5.00 7.19
N ILE A 24 -3.23 4.36 8.04
CA ILE A 24 -3.25 4.63 9.48
C ILE A 24 -2.92 6.10 9.76
N MET A 25 -1.86 6.63 9.15
CA MET A 25 -1.49 8.04 9.28
C MET A 25 -2.62 8.96 8.83
N SER A 26 -3.28 8.65 7.71
CA SER A 26 -4.45 9.40 7.22
C SER A 26 -5.57 9.42 8.26
N TRP A 27 -5.89 8.29 8.88
CA TRP A 27 -6.91 8.22 9.92
C TRP A 27 -6.50 8.95 11.19
N LEU A 28 -5.25 8.82 11.63
CA LEU A 28 -4.74 9.54 12.80
C LEU A 28 -4.82 11.06 12.61
N VAL A 29 -4.60 11.56 11.39
CA VAL A 29 -4.78 12.98 11.06
C VAL A 29 -6.26 13.36 11.06
N VAL A 30 -7.12 12.58 10.40
CA VAL A 30 -8.58 12.85 10.32
C VAL A 30 -9.23 12.86 11.72
N PHE A 31 -8.82 11.95 12.60
CA PHE A 31 -9.31 11.88 13.98
C PHE A 31 -8.61 12.85 14.94
N ASN A 32 -7.78 13.77 14.43
CA ASN A 32 -7.01 14.74 15.23
C ASN A 32 -6.13 14.10 16.33
N VAL A 33 -5.68 12.85 16.13
CA VAL A 33 -4.76 12.17 17.05
C VAL A 33 -3.33 12.68 16.87
N ILE A 34 -2.95 12.97 15.63
CA ILE A 34 -1.64 13.54 15.28
C ILE A 34 -1.82 14.83 14.47
N ASN A 35 -0.95 15.80 14.73
CA ASN A 35 -0.98 17.10 14.04
C ASN A 35 0.10 17.16 12.96
N THR A 36 -0.31 17.45 11.72
CA THR A 36 0.57 17.60 10.55
C THR A 36 1.45 18.84 10.61
N GLN A 37 1.19 19.78 11.55
CA GLN A 37 2.09 20.90 11.83
C GLN A 37 3.44 20.45 12.40
N ASN A 38 3.51 19.24 12.99
CA ASN A 38 4.79 18.68 13.38
C ASN A 38 5.58 18.27 12.12
N ARG A 39 6.76 18.85 11.95
CA ARG A 39 7.64 18.62 10.81
C ARG A 39 7.98 17.13 10.61
N PHE A 40 8.08 16.36 11.68
CA PHE A 40 8.31 14.92 11.60
C PHE A 40 7.13 14.19 10.94
N VAL A 41 5.91 14.44 11.44
CA VAL A 41 4.66 13.84 10.91
C VAL A 41 4.47 14.20 9.45
N TYR A 42 4.68 15.47 9.10
CA TYR A 42 4.61 15.94 7.71
C TYR A 42 5.63 15.23 6.82
N THR A 43 6.89 15.12 7.24
CA THR A 43 7.96 14.49 6.43
C THR A 43 7.67 13.01 6.17
N VAL A 44 7.23 12.28 7.20
CA VAL A 44 6.86 10.86 7.05
C VAL A 44 5.64 10.72 6.14
N GLY A 45 4.61 11.55 6.33
CA GLY A 45 3.41 11.53 5.48
C GLY A 45 3.72 11.85 4.01
N ASP A 46 4.51 12.88 3.74
CA ASP A 46 4.94 13.28 2.39
C ASP A 46 5.78 12.20 1.72
N PHE A 47 6.70 11.56 2.46
CA PHE A 47 7.49 10.45 1.97
C PHE A 47 6.62 9.25 1.57
N LEU A 48 5.70 8.83 2.45
CA LEU A 48 4.77 7.74 2.16
C LEU A 48 3.91 8.07 0.96
N HIS A 49 3.37 9.28 0.90
CA HIS A 49 2.55 9.73 -0.22
C HIS A 49 3.32 9.66 -1.54
N LYS A 50 4.55 10.18 -1.61
CA LYS A 50 5.36 10.15 -2.84
C LYS A 50 5.66 8.75 -3.34
N ILE A 51 5.84 7.80 -2.43
CA ILE A 51 6.14 6.41 -2.79
C ILE A 51 4.89 5.67 -3.27
N THR A 52 3.73 5.93 -2.67
CA THR A 52 2.50 5.22 -3.01
C THR A 52 1.69 5.87 -4.12
N GLU A 53 1.87 7.17 -4.37
CA GLU A 53 1.12 7.93 -5.38
C GLU A 53 1.22 7.38 -6.80
N PRO A 54 2.37 6.88 -7.30
CA PRO A 54 2.45 6.29 -8.62
C PRO A 54 1.50 5.09 -8.83
N ALA A 55 1.19 4.34 -7.77
CA ALA A 55 0.27 3.22 -7.81
C ALA A 55 -1.17 3.61 -7.45
N LEU A 56 -1.34 4.50 -6.46
CA LEU A 56 -2.65 4.96 -6.01
C LEU A 56 -3.32 5.94 -6.99
N GLY A 57 -2.53 6.81 -7.63
CA GLY A 57 -3.02 7.84 -8.54
C GLY A 57 -3.82 7.28 -9.73
N PRO A 58 -3.32 6.26 -10.45
CA PRO A 58 -4.10 5.58 -11.49
C PRO A 58 -5.41 4.97 -10.97
N ILE A 59 -5.38 4.35 -9.78
CA ILE A 59 -6.56 3.72 -9.17
C ILE A 59 -7.61 4.79 -8.82
N ARG A 60 -7.20 5.91 -8.24
CA ARG A 60 -8.08 7.07 -7.95
C ARG A 60 -8.78 7.61 -9.17
N ARG A 61 -8.13 7.58 -10.34
CA ARG A 61 -8.71 8.07 -11.59
C ARG A 61 -9.80 7.14 -12.13
N ILE A 62 -9.78 5.86 -11.76
CA ILE A 62 -10.75 4.86 -12.20
C ILE A 62 -11.92 4.78 -11.22
N LEU A 63 -11.65 4.96 -9.92
CA LEU A 63 -12.68 4.87 -8.89
C LEU A 63 -13.56 6.13 -8.86
N PRO A 64 -14.90 5.99 -8.74
CA PRO A 64 -15.76 7.12 -8.48
C PRO A 64 -15.48 7.71 -7.09
N ASN A 65 -15.62 9.03 -6.94
CA ASN A 65 -15.43 9.70 -5.65
C ASN A 65 -16.55 9.31 -4.67
N LEU A 66 -16.22 8.49 -3.66
CA LEU A 66 -17.16 8.01 -2.64
C LEU A 66 -17.23 8.96 -1.44
N GLY A 67 -17.57 10.23 -1.68
CA GLY A 67 -17.86 11.18 -0.60
C GLY A 67 -16.63 11.56 0.25
N GLY A 68 -15.45 11.67 -0.35
CA GLY A 68 -14.23 12.15 0.30
C GLY A 68 -13.41 11.07 1.02
N ILE A 69 -13.85 9.81 1.01
CA ILE A 69 -13.05 8.67 1.49
C ILE A 69 -12.28 8.06 0.31
N ASP A 70 -10.96 8.00 0.44
CA ASP A 70 -10.11 7.35 -0.56
C ASP A 70 -10.10 5.83 -0.37
N LEU A 71 -10.81 5.10 -1.25
CA LEU A 71 -10.78 3.63 -1.27
C LEU A 71 -9.61 3.05 -2.07
N SER A 72 -8.81 3.89 -2.73
CA SER A 72 -7.71 3.43 -3.58
C SER A 72 -6.67 2.58 -2.85
N PRO A 73 -6.33 2.86 -1.57
CA PRO A 73 -5.44 1.98 -0.79
C PRO A 73 -5.98 0.56 -0.63
N VAL A 74 -7.29 0.41 -0.42
CA VAL A 74 -7.93 -0.91 -0.29
C VAL A 74 -7.84 -1.67 -1.61
N VAL A 75 -8.17 -1.02 -2.72
CA VAL A 75 -8.07 -1.62 -4.06
C VAL A 75 -6.64 -2.00 -4.38
N LEU A 76 -5.66 -1.14 -4.07
CA LEU A 76 -4.25 -1.43 -4.29
C LEU A 76 -3.79 -2.64 -3.46
N ILE A 77 -4.20 -2.73 -2.19
CA ILE A 77 -3.91 -3.89 -1.33
C ILE A 77 -4.44 -5.18 -1.94
N LEU A 78 -5.67 -5.18 -2.45
CA LEU A 78 -6.26 -6.35 -3.11
C LEU A 78 -5.47 -6.77 -4.35
N ILE A 79 -5.05 -5.78 -5.16
CA ILE A 79 -4.19 -6.03 -6.34
C ILE A 79 -2.86 -6.64 -5.93
N LEU A 80 -2.21 -6.12 -4.87
CA LEU A 80 -0.93 -6.65 -4.39
C LEU A 80 -1.05 -8.10 -3.91
N ILE A 81 -2.10 -8.43 -3.15
CA ILE A 81 -2.37 -9.79 -2.70
C ILE A 81 -2.57 -10.72 -3.89
N PHE A 82 -3.39 -10.30 -4.87
CA PHE A 82 -3.63 -11.07 -6.09
C PHE A 82 -2.33 -11.33 -6.85
N VAL A 83 -1.53 -10.30 -7.11
CA VAL A 83 -0.25 -10.40 -7.83
C VAL A 83 0.72 -11.32 -7.10
N GLN A 84 0.84 -11.20 -5.77
CA GLN A 84 1.71 -12.06 -4.97
C GLN A 84 1.32 -13.53 -5.07
N ASN A 85 0.03 -13.84 -4.93
CA ASN A 85 -0.47 -15.21 -5.01
C ASN A 85 -0.31 -15.78 -6.42
N PHE A 86 -0.61 -14.99 -7.44
CA PHE A 86 -0.49 -15.38 -8.85
C PHE A 86 0.95 -15.70 -9.24
N ILE A 87 1.92 -14.89 -8.81
CA ILE A 87 3.35 -15.15 -9.07
C ILE A 87 3.80 -16.46 -8.39
N ARG A 88 3.37 -16.69 -7.15
CA ARG A 88 3.70 -17.92 -6.40
C ARG A 88 3.13 -19.17 -7.08
N GLU A 89 1.89 -19.09 -7.53
CA GLU A 89 1.22 -20.18 -8.24
C GLU A 89 1.90 -20.51 -9.57
N ILE A 90 2.20 -19.51 -10.40
CA ILE A 90 2.88 -19.71 -11.69
C ILE A 90 4.30 -20.27 -11.51
N SER A 91 5.01 -19.83 -10.48
CA SER A 91 6.38 -20.27 -10.23
C SER A 91 6.46 -21.66 -9.58
N SER A 92 5.31 -22.35 -9.44
CA SER A 92 5.15 -23.61 -8.70
C SER A 92 5.70 -23.54 -7.27
N CYS A 93 5.89 -22.33 -6.77
CA CYS A 93 6.37 -22.04 -5.44
C CYS A 93 5.15 -21.64 -4.62
N GLY A 94 4.29 -22.62 -4.38
CA GLY A 94 3.14 -22.44 -3.49
C GLY A 94 3.64 -22.08 -2.08
N PRO A 95 2.84 -21.34 -1.29
CA PRO A 95 3.21 -21.08 0.09
C PRO A 95 3.44 -22.43 0.78
N GLY A 96 4.70 -22.67 1.14
CA GLY A 96 5.00 -23.64 2.18
C GLY A 96 4.38 -23.06 3.44
N PHE A 97 3.19 -23.54 3.79
CA PHE A 97 2.73 -23.41 5.16
C PHE A 97 3.76 -24.06 6.08
#